data_AF-A0A3D5KEE9-F1
#
_entry.id   AF-A0A3D5KEE9-F1
#
_cell.length_a   1.000
_cell.length_b   1.000
_cell.length_c   1.000
_cell.angle_alpha   90.00
_cell.angle_beta   90.00
_cell.angle_gamma   90.00
#
_symmetry.space_group_name_H-M   'P 1'
#
loop_
_entity.id
_entity.type
_entity.pdbx_description
1 polymer ?
#
loop_
_entity_poly.entity_id
_entity_poly.type
_entity_poly.pdbx_seq_one_letter_code
_entity_poly.pdbx_strand_id
1 'polypeptide(L)'
;LLSEKNFYESRLFKKIKNLLYVPISKDGQPSDWFILSVIHVNLEDKKFAELRNQLEKDYYEICRKLKEHIETSKDGFIHTSNGDFIQIRSKDSKPYFPIYSEIYKKYVSNKNHAFYFKKDFMKYILKASIEGEF
;
A
#
# COMPACT_ATOMS: atom_id res chain seq x y z
N LEU A 1 -9.83 5.15 -6.35
CA LEU A 1 -9.53 3.73 -6.64
C LEU A 1 -10.37 3.29 -7.83
N LEU A 2 -11.68 3.18 -7.67
CA LEU A 2 -12.55 2.75 -8.78
C LEU A 2 -12.62 3.75 -9.94
N SER A 3 -12.39 5.05 -9.70
CA SER A 3 -12.23 6.05 -10.76
C SER A 3 -10.79 6.22 -11.25
N GLU A 4 -9.83 5.43 -10.73
CA GLU A 4 -8.42 5.44 -11.17
C GLU A 4 -7.82 6.84 -11.28
N LYS A 5 -8.05 7.66 -10.24
CA LYS A 5 -7.48 9.00 -10.15
C LYS A 5 -5.95 8.94 -10.30
N ASN A 6 -5.38 10.01 -10.84
CA ASN A 6 -3.93 10.17 -10.94
C ASN A 6 -3.24 9.82 -9.61
N PHE A 7 -2.20 8.98 -9.70
CA PHE A 7 -1.44 8.51 -8.54
C PHE A 7 -0.94 9.66 -7.66
N TYR A 8 -0.34 10.69 -8.25
CA TYR A 8 0.22 11.85 -7.56
C TYR A 8 -0.83 12.70 -6.84
N GLU A 9 -2.08 12.67 -7.30
CA GLU A 9 -3.20 13.37 -6.65
C GLU A 9 -3.90 12.53 -5.58
N SER A 10 -3.60 11.23 -5.54
CA SER A 10 -4.26 10.27 -4.67
C SER A 10 -3.96 10.52 -3.18
N ARG A 11 -4.91 10.14 -2.31
CA ARG A 11 -4.69 10.18 -0.85
C ARG A 11 -3.56 9.24 -0.42
N LEU A 12 -3.30 8.17 -1.19
CA LEU A 12 -2.21 7.25 -0.93
C LEU A 12 -0.87 7.96 -1.11
N PHE A 13 -0.61 8.50 -2.31
CA PHE A 13 0.65 9.20 -2.59
C PHE A 13 0.90 10.34 -1.62
N LYS A 14 -0.11 11.19 -1.36
CA LYS A 14 0.00 12.29 -0.38
C LYS A 14 0.42 11.84 1.02
N LYS A 15 0.06 10.61 1.43
CA LYS A 15 0.45 10.02 2.72
C LYS A 15 1.83 9.38 2.69
N ILE A 16 2.26 8.84 1.56
CA ILE A 16 3.50 8.06 1.43
C ILE A 16 4.64 8.82 0.76
N LYS A 17 4.41 10.03 0.26
CA LYS A 17 5.42 10.79 -0.47
C LYS A 17 6.62 11.20 0.39
N ASN A 18 6.46 11.29 1.70
CA ASN A 18 7.53 11.59 2.64
C ASN A 18 7.38 10.69 3.87
N LEU A 19 8.25 9.69 4.01
CA LEU A 19 8.20 8.66 5.03
C LEU A 19 9.49 8.64 5.84
N LEU A 20 9.35 8.52 7.16
CA LEU A 20 10.45 8.17 8.05
C LEU A 20 10.22 6.73 8.52
N TYR A 21 10.99 5.78 7.98
CA TYR A 21 10.94 4.40 8.40
C TYR A 21 11.96 4.14 9.50
N VAL A 22 11.47 3.64 10.64
CA VAL A 22 12.27 3.37 11.84
C VAL A 22 12.28 1.86 12.07
N PRO A 23 13.27 1.13 11.51
CA PRO A 23 13.41 -0.29 11.75
C PRO A 23 13.77 -0.55 13.22
N ILE A 24 13.18 -1.58 13.82
CA ILE A 24 13.41 -1.97 15.22
C ILE A 24 13.91 -3.41 15.23
N SER A 25 15.08 -3.65 15.85
CA SER A 25 15.49 -5.00 16.19
C SER A 25 14.63 -5.52 17.33
N LYS A 26 14.06 -6.71 17.14
CA LYS A 26 13.16 -7.36 18.10
C LYS A 26 13.78 -8.59 18.74
N ASP A 27 15.10 -8.60 18.84
CA ASP A 27 15.83 -9.67 19.50
C ASP A 27 15.67 -9.55 21.02
N GLY A 28 15.31 -10.64 21.70
CA GLY A 28 15.13 -10.66 23.16
C GLY A 28 13.77 -10.11 23.66
N GLN A 29 13.75 -9.66 24.91
CA GLN A 29 12.57 -9.08 25.54
C GLN A 29 12.28 -7.69 24.94
N PRO A 30 11.03 -7.18 25.01
CA PRO A 30 10.72 -5.84 24.50
C PRO A 30 11.57 -4.70 25.08
N SER A 31 12.12 -4.88 26.31
CA SER A 31 13.08 -3.95 26.93
C SER A 31 14.43 -3.91 26.23
N ASP A 32 14.79 -4.98 25.52
CA ASP A 32 16.09 -5.16 24.86
C ASP A 32 16.04 -4.67 23.40
N TRP A 33 14.84 -4.35 22.90
CA TRP A 33 14.66 -3.87 21.54
C TRP A 33 15.30 -2.51 21.34
N PHE A 34 15.92 -2.32 20.17
CA PHE A 34 16.58 -1.07 19.83
C PHE A 34 16.29 -0.65 18.39
N ILE A 35 16.42 0.65 18.14
CA ILE A 35 16.23 1.25 16.82
C ILE A 35 17.48 0.99 15.97
N LEU A 36 17.25 0.50 14.76
CA LEU A 36 18.27 0.39 13.71
C LEU A 36 18.34 1.71 12.92
N SER A 37 19.28 1.81 11.96
CA SER A 37 19.45 3.00 11.13
C SER A 37 18.13 3.46 10.49
N VAL A 38 17.75 4.71 10.79
CA VAL A 38 16.51 5.32 10.30
C VAL A 38 16.61 5.60 8.81
N ILE A 39 15.57 5.30 8.06
CA ILE A 39 15.52 5.49 6.61
C ILE A 39 14.50 6.59 6.29
N HIS A 40 14.99 7.69 5.73
CA HIS A 40 14.14 8.76 5.21
C HIS A 40 13.90 8.54 3.72
N VAL A 41 12.64 8.29 3.35
CA VAL A 41 12.20 8.10 1.96
C VAL A 41 11.37 9.30 1.54
N ASN A 42 11.91 10.12 0.65
CA ASN A 42 11.20 11.23 0.05
C ASN A 42 10.95 10.94 -1.43
N LEU A 43 9.76 10.44 -1.77
CA LEU A 43 9.43 10.06 -3.13
C LEU A 43 9.48 11.24 -4.10
N GLU A 44 9.49 12.50 -3.65
CA GLU A 44 9.63 13.64 -4.56
C GLU A 44 11.09 13.81 -5.06
N ASP A 45 12.08 13.26 -4.34
CA ASP A 45 13.49 13.35 -4.75
C ASP A 45 13.80 12.41 -5.93
N LYS A 46 14.64 12.87 -6.85
CA LYS A 46 15.03 12.10 -8.05
C LYS A 46 15.68 10.76 -7.72
N LYS A 47 16.41 10.67 -6.60
CA LYS A 47 17.04 9.43 -6.15
C LYS A 47 16.03 8.35 -5.77
N PHE A 48 14.75 8.64 -5.59
CA PHE A 48 13.73 7.61 -5.35
C PHE A 48 12.79 7.44 -6.55
N ALA A 49 13.22 7.87 -7.74
CA ALA A 49 12.38 7.82 -8.93
C ALA A 49 11.98 6.38 -9.29
N GLU A 50 12.89 5.41 -9.16
CA GLU A 50 12.57 4.00 -9.42
C GLU A 50 11.51 3.48 -8.45
N LEU A 51 11.72 3.69 -7.14
CA LEU A 51 10.75 3.33 -6.12
C LEU A 51 9.39 3.98 -6.36
N ARG A 52 9.36 5.27 -6.69
CA ARG A 52 8.12 6.01 -6.99
C ARG A 52 7.40 5.44 -8.19
N ASN A 53 8.12 5.14 -9.28
CA ASN A 53 7.56 4.58 -10.50
C ASN A 53 6.96 3.18 -10.25
N GLN A 54 7.62 2.36 -9.43
CA GLN A 54 7.08 1.05 -9.05
C GLN A 54 5.81 1.18 -8.19
N LEU A 55 5.78 2.11 -7.23
CA LEU A 55 4.58 2.37 -6.41
C LEU A 55 3.41 2.92 -7.25
N GLU A 56 3.70 3.74 -8.27
CA GLU A 56 2.72 4.22 -9.24
C GLU A 56 2.13 3.06 -10.05
N LYS A 57 2.99 2.17 -10.57
CA LYS A 57 2.58 0.95 -11.28
C LYS A 57 1.68 0.07 -10.42
N ASP A 58 2.09 -0.21 -9.18
CA ASP A 58 1.29 -0.99 -8.23
C ASP A 58 -0.08 -0.37 -7.98
N TYR A 59 -0.14 0.97 -7.85
CA TYR A 59 -1.39 1.68 -7.60
C TYR A 59 -2.41 1.46 -8.72
N TYR A 60 -1.99 1.61 -9.98
CA TYR A 60 -2.88 1.41 -11.12
C TYR A 60 -3.25 -0.06 -11.30
N GLU A 61 -2.31 -0.97 -11.11
CA GLU A 61 -2.59 -2.41 -11.15
C GLU A 61 -3.63 -2.82 -10.11
N ILE A 62 -3.51 -2.31 -8.88
CA ILE A 62 -4.52 -2.53 -7.83
C ILE A 62 -5.86 -1.94 -8.24
N CYS A 63 -5.90 -0.70 -8.77
CA CYS A 63 -7.16 -0.11 -9.23
C CYS A 63 -7.85 -0.97 -10.30
N ARG A 64 -7.08 -1.50 -11.27
CA ARG A 64 -7.59 -2.40 -12.31
C ARG A 64 -8.14 -3.71 -11.73
N LYS A 65 -7.39 -4.38 -10.84
CA LYS A 65 -7.82 -5.62 -10.19
C LYS A 65 -9.11 -5.43 -9.38
N LEU A 66 -9.25 -4.29 -8.69
CA LEU A 66 -10.47 -3.99 -7.93
C LEU A 66 -11.70 -3.84 -8.84
N LYS A 67 -11.56 -3.19 -10.00
CA LYS A 67 -12.64 -3.11 -10.99
C LYS A 67 -13.00 -4.49 -11.55
N GLU A 68 -11.97 -5.26 -11.93
CA GLU A 68 -12.12 -6.63 -12.43
C GLU A 68 -12.88 -7.51 -11.43
N HIS A 69 -12.56 -7.44 -10.14
CA HIS A 69 -13.32 -8.14 -9.10
C HIS A 69 -14.81 -7.75 -9.12
N ILE A 70 -15.13 -6.45 -9.11
CA ILE A 70 -16.52 -5.96 -9.08
C ILE A 70 -17.33 -6.42 -10.31
N GLU A 71 -16.67 -6.52 -11.46
CA GLU A 71 -17.29 -6.80 -12.77
C GLU A 71 -17.41 -8.29 -13.06
N THR A 72 -16.49 -9.11 -12.54
CA THR A 72 -16.35 -10.52 -12.96
C THR A 72 -16.52 -11.53 -11.82
N SER A 73 -16.34 -11.13 -10.56
CA SER A 73 -16.47 -12.06 -9.44
C SER A 73 -17.93 -12.45 -9.21
N LYS A 74 -18.15 -13.69 -8.74
CA LYS A 74 -19.50 -14.20 -8.44
C LYS A 74 -20.22 -13.37 -7.36
N ASP A 75 -19.47 -12.81 -6.41
CA ASP A 75 -20.01 -11.96 -5.34
C ASP A 75 -20.06 -10.47 -5.68
N GLY A 76 -19.43 -10.06 -6.79
CA GLY A 76 -19.29 -8.66 -7.20
C GLY A 76 -18.52 -7.79 -6.19
N PHE A 77 -17.74 -8.39 -5.29
CA PHE A 77 -17.00 -7.69 -4.24
C PHE A 77 -15.52 -7.55 -4.56
N ILE A 78 -14.91 -6.49 -4.02
CA ILE A 78 -13.47 -6.34 -4.01
C ILE A 78 -12.84 -7.33 -3.03
N HIS A 79 -11.74 -7.92 -3.49
CA HIS A 79 -10.86 -8.80 -2.72
C HIS A 79 -9.47 -8.20 -2.57
N THR A 80 -8.62 -8.87 -1.81
CA THR A 80 -7.20 -8.50 -1.69
C THR A 80 -6.55 -8.43 -3.07
N SER A 81 -5.90 -7.30 -3.39
CA SER A 81 -5.16 -7.11 -4.63
C SER A 81 -3.73 -6.68 -4.31
N ASN A 82 -2.77 -7.37 -4.92
CA ASN A 82 -1.35 -7.13 -4.72
C ASN A 82 -0.74 -6.38 -5.91
N GLY A 83 0.12 -5.42 -5.64
CA GLY A 83 1.25 -5.06 -6.51
C GLY A 83 2.54 -5.67 -5.96
N ASP A 84 3.69 -5.13 -6.38
CA ASP A 84 5.01 -5.62 -5.98
C ASP A 84 5.39 -5.15 -4.57
N PHE A 85 5.15 -3.88 -4.25
CA PHE A 85 5.49 -3.20 -3.00
C PHE A 85 4.31 -2.83 -2.13
N ILE A 86 3.13 -2.57 -2.71
CA ILE A 86 1.91 -2.31 -1.95
C ILE A 86 0.81 -3.33 -2.27
N GLN A 87 -0.14 -3.44 -1.35
CA GLN A 87 -1.34 -4.25 -1.51
C GLN A 87 -2.53 -3.51 -0.90
N ILE A 88 -3.74 -3.83 -1.35
CA ILE A 88 -4.98 -3.51 -0.63
C ILE A 88 -5.56 -4.81 -0.08
N ARG A 89 -5.93 -4.81 1.20
CA ARG A 89 -6.52 -5.97 1.88
C ARG A 89 -7.57 -5.52 2.89
N SER A 90 -8.38 -6.46 3.35
CA SER A 90 -9.38 -6.17 4.37
C SER A 90 -8.71 -5.74 5.68
N LYS A 91 -9.22 -4.65 6.27
CA LYS A 91 -8.88 -4.12 7.59
C LYS A 91 -10.19 -3.80 8.28
N ASP A 92 -10.81 -4.81 8.86
CA ASP A 92 -12.10 -4.66 9.52
C ASP A 92 -12.25 -5.62 10.69
N SER A 93 -13.19 -5.31 11.58
CA SER A 93 -13.59 -6.12 12.73
C SER A 93 -15.10 -6.24 12.76
N LYS A 94 -15.65 -7.26 13.43
CA LYS A 94 -17.10 -7.37 13.59
C LYS A 94 -17.62 -6.29 14.58
N PRO A 95 -18.82 -5.73 14.36
CA PRO A 95 -19.68 -5.91 13.19
C PRO A 95 -19.08 -5.23 11.95
N TYR A 96 -19.20 -5.87 10.79
CA TYR A 96 -18.60 -5.34 9.57
C TYR A 96 -19.36 -4.14 9.01
N PHE A 97 -18.64 -3.22 8.38
CA PHE A 97 -19.22 -2.05 7.73
C PHE A 97 -19.03 -2.14 6.21
N PRO A 98 -20.11 -2.36 5.44
CA PRO A 98 -20.02 -2.55 4.00
C PRO A 98 -19.66 -1.25 3.27
N ILE A 99 -19.04 -1.38 2.10
CA ILE A 99 -18.67 -0.25 1.23
C ILE A 99 -19.67 -0.19 0.07
N TYR A 100 -20.46 0.87 0.01
CA TYR A 100 -21.28 1.19 -1.15
C TYR A 100 -20.46 1.99 -2.17
N SER A 101 -20.57 1.62 -3.45
CA SER A 101 -19.92 2.34 -4.54
C SER A 101 -20.94 3.16 -5.32
N GLU A 102 -20.75 4.47 -5.32
CA GLU A 102 -21.56 5.37 -6.15
C GLU A 102 -21.35 5.17 -7.65
N ILE A 103 -20.19 4.64 -8.06
CA ILE A 103 -19.87 4.41 -9.49
C ILE A 103 -20.62 3.19 -10.02
N TYR A 104 -20.66 2.10 -9.23
CA TYR A 104 -21.31 0.85 -9.64
C TYR A 104 -22.73 0.68 -9.07
N LYS A 105 -23.21 1.66 -8.29
CA LYS A 105 -24.54 1.68 -7.64
C LYS A 105 -24.89 0.39 -6.88
N LYS A 106 -23.88 -0.24 -6.28
CA LYS A 106 -24.01 -1.46 -5.47
C LYS A 106 -23.00 -1.49 -4.33
N TYR A 107 -23.23 -2.37 -3.36
CA TYR A 107 -22.21 -2.73 -2.38
C TYR A 107 -21.10 -3.49 -3.08
N VAL A 108 -19.87 -2.99 -2.95
CA VAL A 108 -18.66 -3.57 -3.55
C VAL A 108 -17.80 -4.25 -2.50
N SER A 109 -18.17 -4.20 -1.23
CA SER A 109 -17.57 -5.00 -0.18
C SER A 109 -18.49 -5.08 1.02
N ASN A 110 -18.40 -6.18 1.76
CA ASN A 110 -18.96 -6.26 3.11
C ASN A 110 -17.97 -5.82 4.19
N LYS A 111 -16.70 -5.51 3.85
CA LYS A 111 -15.64 -5.14 4.80
C LYS A 111 -14.89 -3.89 4.36
N ASN A 112 -14.34 -3.16 5.33
CA ASN A 112 -13.36 -2.12 5.07
C ASN A 112 -12.03 -2.67 4.55
N HIS A 113 -11.37 -1.85 3.72
CA HIS A 113 -10.10 -2.17 3.07
C HIS A 113 -9.10 -1.03 3.27
N ALA A 114 -7.82 -1.38 3.38
CA ALA A 114 -6.74 -0.42 3.52
C ALA A 114 -5.53 -0.83 2.68
N PHE A 115 -4.72 0.15 2.31
CA PHE A 115 -3.41 -0.08 1.71
C PHE A 115 -2.40 -0.51 2.78
N TYR A 116 -1.53 -1.43 2.39
CA TYR A 116 -0.41 -1.92 3.19
C TYR A 116 0.84 -1.98 2.32
N PHE A 117 1.97 -1.64 2.92
CA PHE A 117 3.26 -2.02 2.37
C PHE A 117 3.45 -3.54 2.51
N LYS A 118 3.96 -4.18 1.45
CA LYS A 118 4.40 -5.57 1.47
C LYS A 118 5.75 -5.67 2.16
N LYS A 119 6.10 -6.88 2.60
CA LYS A 119 7.44 -7.15 3.16
C LYS A 119 8.55 -6.84 2.15
N ASP A 120 8.27 -7.01 0.86
CA ASP A 120 9.25 -6.77 -0.20
C ASP A 120 9.61 -5.28 -0.30
N PHE A 121 8.65 -4.38 -0.08
CA PHE A 121 8.95 -2.94 0.05
C PHE A 121 9.90 -2.68 1.22
N MET A 122 9.63 -3.26 2.40
CA MET A 122 10.47 -3.07 3.58
C MET A 122 11.90 -3.60 3.37
N LYS A 123 12.03 -4.77 2.71
CA LYS A 123 13.33 -5.34 2.35
C LYS A 123 14.07 -4.45 1.34
N TYR A 124 13.35 -3.96 0.33
CA TYR A 124 13.92 -3.09 -0.69
C TYR A 124 14.49 -1.81 -0.08
N ILE A 125 13.69 -1.05 0.69
CA ILE A 125 14.17 0.23 1.26
C ILE A 125 15.32 0.02 2.25
N LEU A 126 15.33 -1.10 2.99
CA LEU A 126 16.42 -1.43 3.91
C LEU A 126 17.70 -1.76 3.15
N LYS A 127 17.63 -2.63 2.14
CA LYS A 127 18.77 -2.98 1.30
C LYS A 127 19.34 -1.76 0.59
N ALA A 128 18.48 -1.00 -0.08
CA ALA A 128 18.80 0.27 -0.73
C ALA A 128 19.51 1.26 0.19
N SER A 129 19.05 1.39 1.45
CA SER A 129 19.68 2.28 2.43
C SER A 129 21.09 1.86 2.86
N ILE A 130 21.37 0.55 2.85
CA ILE A 130 22.67 0.00 3.23
C ILE A 130 23.65 0.14 2.06
N GLU A 131 23.18 -0.10 0.84
CA GLU A 131 23.99 -0.07 -0.39
C GLU A 131 24.17 1.35 -0.95
N GLY A 132 23.31 2.30 -0.53
CA GLY A 132 23.31 3.66 -1.06
C GLY A 132 22.62 3.80 -2.42
N GLU A 133 21.79 2.81 -2.80
CA GLU A 133 21.17 2.68 -4.12
C GLU A 133 19.65 2.81 -4.01
N PHE A 134 19.08 3.92 -4.47
CA PHE A 134 17.64 4.13 -4.61
C PHE A 134 17.28 4.54 -6.04
#